data_AF-A0A9E0UKQ1-F1
#
_entry.id   AF-A0A9E0UKQ1-F1
#
_cell.length_a   1.000
_cell.length_b   1.000
_cell.length_c   1.000
_cell.angle_alpha   90.00
_cell.angle_beta   90.00
_cell.angle_gamma   90.00
#
_symmetry.space_group_name_H-M   'P 1'
#
loop_
_entity.id
_entity.type
_entity.pdbx_description
1 polymer ?
#
loop_
_entity_poly.entity_id
_entity_poly.type
_entity_poly.pdbx_seq_one_letter_code
_entity_poly.pdbx_strand_id
1 'polypeptide(L)' 'GRAVRWLLSRLGLDNPDVLPIYIGDDLTDEDAFSALRGLGIGILVAARAQASAAAYRLRDTAQVEALLRHLVEKETGDG' A
#
# COMPACT_ATOMS: atom_id res chain seq x y z
N GLY A 1 0.70 -5.37 -11.46
CA GLY A 1 1.59 -4.22 -11.73
C GLY A 1 1.04 -3.15 -12.67
N ARG A 2 0.77 -3.46 -13.95
CA ARG A 2 0.35 -2.45 -14.96
C ARG A 2 -0.92 -1.69 -14.59
N ALA A 3 -1.90 -2.36 -13.98
CA ALA A 3 -3.16 -1.74 -13.56
C ALA A 3 -2.95 -0.63 -12.51
N VAL A 4 -2.05 -0.84 -11.53
CA VAL A 4 -1.74 0.15 -10.50
C VAL A 4 -1.13 1.41 -11.12
N ARG A 5 -0.12 1.25 -11.99
CA ARG A 5 0.50 2.40 -12.68
C ARG A 5 -0.49 3.13 -13.59
N TRP A 6 -1.33 2.38 -14.30
CA TRP A 6 -2.37 2.94 -15.14
C TRP A 6 -3.36 3.76 -14.32
N LEU A 7 -3.79 3.25 -13.15
CA LEU A 7 -4.73 3.95 -12.27
C LEU A 7 -4.14 5.25 -11.71
N LEU A 8 -2.89 5.21 -11.23
CA LEU A 8 -2.20 6.41 -10.73
C LEU A 8 -2.13 7.50 -11.81
N SER A 9 -1.70 7.14 -13.02
CA SER A 9 -1.63 8.09 -14.13
C SER A 9 -3.02 8.59 -14.56
N ARG A 10 -4.02 7.71 -14.63
CA ARG A 10 -5.39 8.07 -15.01
C ARG A 10 -6.04 9.04 -14.03
N LEU A 11 -5.66 8.97 -12.75
CA LEU A 11 -6.17 9.84 -11.69
C LEU A 11 -5.27 11.07 -11.43
N GLY A 12 -4.14 11.20 -12.13
CA GLY A 12 -3.17 12.29 -11.89
C GLY A 12 -2.46 12.18 -10.53
N LEU A 13 -2.38 10.98 -9.98
CA LEU A 13 -1.78 10.65 -8.68
C LEU A 13 -0.33 10.17 -8.81
N ASP A 14 0.24 10.24 -10.01
CA ASP A 14 1.64 9.94 -10.32
C ASP A 14 2.55 11.17 -10.17
N ASN A 15 2.35 11.91 -9.08
CA ASN A 15 3.14 13.09 -8.74
C ASN A 15 3.86 12.93 -7.38
N PRO A 16 4.90 13.72 -7.09
CA PRO A 16 5.73 13.55 -5.89
C PRO A 16 5.01 13.78 -4.55
N ASP A 17 3.88 14.50 -4.56
CA ASP A 17 3.11 14.83 -3.34
C ASP A 17 2.15 13.70 -2.95
N VAL A 18 2.06 12.65 -3.77
CA VAL A 18 1.24 11.47 -3.51
C VAL A 18 2.13 10.28 -3.17
N LEU A 19 1.79 9.58 -2.09
CA LEU A 19 2.41 8.31 -1.72
C LEU A 19 1.41 7.15 -1.93
N PRO A 20 1.50 6.39 -3.02
CA PRO A 20 0.65 5.23 -3.24
C PRO A 20 0.91 4.13 -2.19
N ILE A 21 -0.15 3.62 -1.58
CA ILE A 21 -0.10 2.46 -0.69
C ILE A 21 -0.97 1.35 -1.28
N TYR A 22 -0.41 0.16 -1.44
CA TYR A 22 -1.13 -1.04 -1.89
C TYR A 22 -1.05 -2.13 -0.83
N ILE A 23 -2.20 -2.70 -0.50
CA ILE A 23 -2.38 -3.72 0.53
C ILE A 23 -3.04 -4.92 -0.13
N GLY A 24 -2.44 -6.11 -0.03
CA GLY A 24 -2.94 -7.34 -0.64
C GLY A 24 -2.49 -8.59 0.12
N ASP A 25 -3.21 -9.70 -0.02
CA ASP A 25 -3.05 -10.93 0.78
C ASP A 25 -2.58 -12.16 -0.02
N ASP A 26 -2.55 -12.09 -1.35
CA ASP A 26 -2.32 -13.27 -2.19
C ASP A 26 -1.15 -13.14 -3.17
N LEU A 27 -0.89 -14.22 -3.91
CA LEU A 27 0.23 -14.31 -4.84
C LEU A 27 0.07 -13.40 -6.07
N THR A 28 -1.16 -12.98 -6.39
CA THR A 28 -1.45 -12.10 -7.54
C THR A 28 -0.98 -10.67 -7.30
N ASP A 29 -0.76 -10.30 -6.03
CA ASP A 29 -0.31 -8.98 -5.61
C ASP A 29 1.18 -8.73 -5.80
N GLU A 30 1.99 -9.77 -6.00
CA GLU A 30 3.46 -9.66 -6.14
C GLU A 30 3.89 -8.74 -7.30
N ASP A 31 3.12 -8.77 -8.39
CA ASP A 31 3.31 -7.88 -9.53
C ASP A 31 2.94 -6.43 -9.20
N ALA A 32 1.99 -6.20 -8.30
CA ALA A 32 1.64 -4.86 -7.82
C ALA A 32 2.72 -4.32 -6.88
N PHE A 33 3.17 -5.12 -5.91
CA PHE A 33 4.28 -4.76 -5.02
C PHE A 33 5.54 -4.43 -5.81
N SER A 34 5.89 -5.27 -6.79
CA SER A 34 7.04 -5.05 -7.66
C SER A 34 6.91 -3.76 -8.47
N ALA A 35 5.70 -3.44 -8.95
CA ALA A 35 5.47 -2.24 -9.72
C ALA A 35 5.54 -0.95 -8.89
N LEU A 36 5.31 -1.05 -7.58
CA LEU A 36 5.36 0.06 -6.61
C LEU A 36 6.74 0.32 -6.03
N ARG A 37 7.71 -0.59 -6.21
CA ARG A 37 9.09 -0.36 -5.74
C ARG A 37 9.66 0.95 -6.29
N GLY A 38 10.05 1.85 -5.39
CA GLY A 38 10.57 3.19 -5.72
C GLY A 38 9.51 4.23 -6.07
N LEU A 39 8.22 3.87 -6.05
CA LEU A 39 7.10 4.77 -6.34
C LEU A 39 6.11 4.87 -5.17
N GLY A 40 6.06 3.86 -4.29
CA GLY A 40 5.14 3.82 -3.16
C GLY A 40 5.43 2.64 -2.23
N ILE A 41 4.43 2.28 -1.43
CA ILE A 41 4.54 1.24 -0.40
C ILE A 41 3.64 0.05 -0.75
N GLY A 42 4.24 -1.13 -0.88
CA GLY A 42 3.52 -2.39 -0.92
C GLY A 42 3.50 -3.05 0.46
N ILE A 43 2.32 -3.52 0.89
CA ILE A 43 2.09 -4.19 2.17
C ILE A 43 1.40 -5.53 1.93
N LEU A 44 2.04 -6.61 2.35
CA LEU A 44 1.47 -7.96 2.33
C LEU A 44 0.64 -8.21 3.58
N VAL A 45 -0.54 -8.81 3.44
CA VAL A 45 -1.35 -9.33 4.55
C VAL A 45 -1.18 -10.85 4.60
N ALA A 46 -0.41 -11.35 5.56
CA ALA A 46 -0.19 -12.78 5.72
C ALA A 46 0.14 -13.11 7.17
N ALA A 47 -0.45 -14.18 7.71
CA ALA A 47 -0.25 -14.57 9.11
C ALA A 47 1.23 -14.90 9.44
N ARG A 48 1.94 -15.50 8.49
CA ARG A 48 3.35 -15.90 8.61
C ARG A 48 4.23 -15.07 7.68
N ALA A 49 5.51 -14.96 8.04
CA ALA A 49 6.50 -14.39 7.13
C ALA A 49 6.66 -15.31 5.91
N GLN A 50 6.68 -14.70 4.73
CA GLN A 50 6.89 -15.37 3.45
C GLN A 50 7.65 -14.45 2.49
N ALA A 51 8.26 -15.02 1.46
CA ALA A 51 8.93 -14.25 0.43
C ALA A 51 7.90 -13.38 -0.31
N SER A 52 8.19 -12.09 -0.43
CA SER A 52 7.33 -11.12 -1.11
C SER A 52 8.15 -9.92 -1.56
N ALA A 53 7.69 -9.26 -2.62
CA ALA A 53 8.17 -7.97 -3.08
C ALA A 53 7.61 -6.79 -2.26
N ALA A 54 6.64 -7.03 -1.36
CA ALA A 54 6.15 -6.03 -0.43
C ALA A 54 7.26 -5.53 0.51
N ALA A 55 7.19 -4.25 0.86
CA ALA A 55 8.14 -3.64 1.80
C ALA A 55 7.79 -3.97 3.26
N TYR A 56 6.50 -4.19 3.54
CA TYR A 56 5.99 -4.47 4.88
C TYR A 56 5.02 -5.65 4.87
N ARG A 57 4.77 -6.20 6.05
CA ARG A 57 3.79 -7.26 6.27
C ARG A 57 2.90 -6.96 7.47
N LEU A 58 1.60 -7.12 7.29
CA LEU A 58 0.59 -7.18 8.34
C LEU A 58 0.16 -8.64 8.52
N ARG A 59 -0.18 -9.04 9.75
CA ARG A 59 -0.56 -10.41 10.09
C ARG A 59 -1.96 -10.78 9.62
N ASP A 60 -2.87 -9.83 9.67
CA ASP A 60 -4.30 -10.04 9.49
C ASP A 60 -5.02 -8.73 9.16
N THR A 61 -6.32 -8.82 8.88
CA THR A 61 -7.19 -7.69 8.57
C THR A 61 -7.40 -6.75 9.76
N ALA A 62 -7.26 -7.20 11.00
CA ALA A 62 -7.35 -6.33 12.16
C ALA A 62 -6.17 -5.34 12.21
N GLN A 63 -4.98 -5.78 11.80
CA GLN A 63 -3.84 -4.88 11.62
C GLN A 63 -4.01 -3.93 10.44
N VAL A 64 -4.70 -4.34 9.37
CA VAL A 64 -5.06 -3.45 8.26
C VAL A 64 -5.98 -2.34 8.77
N GLU A 65 -7.01 -2.69 9.53
CA GLU A 65 -7.91 -1.71 10.14
C GLU A 65 -7.15 -0.74 11.05
N ALA A 66 -6.30 -1.26 11.93
CA ALA A 66 -5.48 -0.43 12.81
C ALA A 66 -4.61 0.55 12.02
N LEU A 67 -3.95 0.09 10.95
CA LEU A 67 -3.16 0.95 10.07
C LEU A 67 -4.01 2.05 9.42
N LEU A 68 -5.16 1.69 8.85
CA LEU A 68 -6.05 2.67 8.20
C LEU A 68 -6.58 3.71 9.20
N ARG A 69 -6.85 3.31 10.45
CA ARG A 69 -7.23 4.27 11.50
C ARG A 69 -6.11 5.26 11.80
N HIS A 70 -4.87 4.79 11.91
CA HIS A 70 -3.71 5.68 12.13
C HIS A 70 -3.46 6.62 10.95
N LEU A 71 -3.69 6.17 9.71
CA LEU A 71 -3.52 7.00 8.51
C LEU A 71 -4.59 8.08 8.36
N VAL A 72 -5.79 7.86 8.94
CA VAL A 72 -6.95 8.75 8.82
C VAL A 72 -7.09 9.66 10.06
N GLU A 73 -6.23 9.50 11.08
CA GLU A 73 -6.19 10.44 12.20
C GLU A 73 -5.88 11.85 11.68
N LYS A 74 -6.89 12.70 11.84
CA LYS A 74 -6.94 14.06 11.30
C LYS A 74 -5.77 14.87 11.83
N GLU A 75 -5.22 15.74 10.98
CA GLU A 75 -4.75 17.02 11.47
C GLU A 75 -5.90 17.66 12.26
N THR A 76 -5.86 17.57 13.58
CA THR A 76 -6.48 18.59 14.43
C THR A 76 -5.62 19.83 14.29
N GLY A 77 -5.76 20.50 13.15
CA GLY A 77 -5.36 21.88 12.98
C GLY A 77 -6.40 22.76 13.66
N ASP A 78 -6.33 22.85 14.99
CA ASP A 78 -6.77 24.04 15.73
C ASP A 78 -5.51 24.68 16.31
N GLY A 79 -5.01 25.69 15.58
CA GLY A 79 -3.89 26.54 15.94
C GLY A 79 -3.87 27.78 15.05
#